data_AF-A0A7I8VLC6-F1
#
_entry.id   AF-A0A7I8VLC6-F1
#
_cell.length_a   1.000
_cell.length_b   1.000
_cell.length_c   1.000
_cell.angle_alpha   90.00
_cell.angle_beta   90.00
_cell.angle_gamma   90.00
#
_symmetry.space_group_name_H-M   'P 1'
#
loop_
_entity.id
_entity.type
_entity.pdbx_description
1 polymer ?
#
loop_
_entity_poly.entity_id
_entity_poly.type
_entity_poly.pdbx_seq_one_letter_code
_entity_poly.pdbx_strand_id
1 'polypeptide(L)'
;MKSILFLAALVAIVYSEELEESRGRILASKSVLNNMLVESREVTVEYVLFNMGKSSALKVQLTDNTFPADQFEVVSGSLQVSWARIAPGSNVTHVVILKPKSDGMFNFTSAEVSYLASEKDTKETLGSTSAPGLGRIIAFQDYDRKYSPHYLDWLAFTVMCLPSLAIPFMLWYNSKSKYEQIKTKKN
;
A
#
# COMPACT_ATOMS: atom_id res chain seq x y z
N MET A 1 26.74 55.60 -4.53
CA MET A 1 25.69 55.07 -3.63
C MET A 1 24.83 53.99 -4.30
N LYS A 2 24.28 54.21 -5.51
CA LYS A 2 23.49 53.19 -6.23
C LYS A 2 24.23 51.87 -6.52
N SER A 3 25.52 51.94 -6.87
CA SER A 3 26.39 50.79 -7.12
C SER A 3 26.73 49.96 -5.87
N ILE A 4 26.84 50.60 -4.70
CA ILE A 4 27.09 49.92 -3.41
C ILE A 4 25.83 49.16 -2.95
N LEU A 5 24.65 49.75 -3.13
CA LEU A 5 23.38 49.09 -2.85
C LEU A 5 23.15 47.86 -3.74
N PHE A 6 23.56 47.94 -5.01
CA PHE A 6 23.45 46.81 -5.94
C PHE A 6 24.39 45.65 -5.57
N LEU A 7 25.62 45.96 -5.16
CA LEU A 7 26.59 44.96 -4.70
C LEU A 7 26.15 44.31 -3.38
N ALA A 8 25.62 45.09 -2.45
CA ALA A 8 25.07 44.58 -1.19
C ALA A 8 23.85 43.67 -1.41
N ALA A 9 22.97 44.01 -2.37
CA ALA A 9 21.85 43.16 -2.76
C ALA A 9 22.31 41.83 -3.37
N LEU A 10 23.34 41.85 -4.23
CA LEU A 10 23.92 40.64 -4.81
C LEU A 10 24.53 39.71 -3.75
N VAL A 11 25.27 40.28 -2.79
CA VAL A 11 25.84 39.51 -1.68
C VAL A 11 24.75 38.92 -0.78
N ALA A 12 23.67 39.66 -0.51
CA ALA A 12 22.56 39.17 0.29
C ALA A 12 21.82 38.00 -0.37
N ILE A 13 21.68 38.01 -1.70
CA ILE A 13 21.05 36.91 -2.45
C ILE A 13 21.91 35.65 -2.36
N VAL A 14 23.23 35.77 -2.54
CA VAL A 14 24.17 34.62 -2.47
C VAL A 14 24.18 34.00 -1.06
N TYR A 15 24.19 34.80 0.00
CA TYR A 15 24.13 34.29 1.38
C TYR A 15 22.80 33.61 1.71
N SER A 16 21.69 34.03 1.09
CA SER A 16 20.38 33.40 1.31
C SER A 16 20.30 32.01 0.70
N GLU A 17 20.96 31.76 -0.44
CA GLU A 17 21.00 30.43 -1.07
C GLU A 17 21.80 29.42 -0.24
N GLU A 18 22.93 29.82 0.34
CA GLU A 18 23.79 28.91 1.12
C GLU A 18 23.12 28.43 2.42
N LEU A 19 22.33 29.30 3.06
CA LEU A 19 21.55 28.95 4.26
C LEU A 19 20.37 28.00 3.94
N GLU A 20 19.78 28.13 2.75
CA GLU A 20 18.70 27.26 2.26
C GLU A 20 19.23 25.87 1.86
N GLU A 21 20.42 25.82 1.24
CA GLU A 21 21.05 24.55 0.82
C GLU A 21 21.51 23.68 1.99
N SER A 22 21.79 24.25 3.17
CA SER A 22 22.28 23.54 4.35
C SER A 22 21.17 22.87 5.18
N ARG A 23 19.90 22.91 4.77
CA ARG A 23 18.77 22.37 5.55
C ARG A 23 18.32 20.99 5.06
N GLY A 24 17.91 20.15 6.01
CA GLY A 24 17.22 18.89 5.76
C GLY A 24 15.84 19.18 5.21
N ARG A 25 15.43 18.46 4.17
CA ARG A 25 14.12 18.61 3.53
C ARG A 25 13.51 17.23 3.35
N ILE A 26 12.46 16.94 4.12
CA ILE A 26 11.78 15.65 4.03
C ILE A 26 10.65 15.73 3.01
N LEU A 27 10.69 14.83 2.03
CA LEU A 27 9.53 14.45 1.25
C LEU A 27 8.88 13.23 1.89
N ALA A 28 7.58 13.25 2.06
CA ALA A 28 6.86 12.14 2.64
C ALA A 28 5.69 11.71 1.73
N SER A 29 5.57 10.42 1.49
CA SER A 29 4.48 9.83 0.72
C SER A 29 3.78 8.74 1.53
N LYS A 30 2.45 8.72 1.44
CA LYS A 30 1.56 7.69 1.96
C LYS A 30 0.91 6.97 0.79
N SER A 31 0.95 5.65 0.79
CA SER A 31 0.38 4.75 -0.21
C SER A 31 -0.45 3.67 0.49
N VAL A 32 -1.58 3.30 -0.12
CA VAL A 32 -2.36 2.12 0.29
C VAL A 32 -2.05 1.03 -0.72
N LEU A 33 -1.45 -0.08 -0.26
CA LEU A 33 -0.90 -1.09 -1.17
C LEU A 33 -1.93 -2.11 -1.66
N ASN A 34 -3.11 -2.16 -1.03
CA ASN A 34 -4.16 -3.11 -1.39
C ASN A 34 -4.97 -2.63 -2.59
N ASN A 35 -5.17 -3.53 -3.57
CA ASN A 35 -6.05 -3.27 -4.71
C ASN A 35 -7.53 -3.21 -4.35
N MET A 36 -7.93 -3.94 -3.29
CA MET A 36 -9.30 -3.99 -2.79
C MET A 36 -9.29 -3.86 -1.27
N LEU A 37 -10.13 -2.98 -0.76
CA LEU A 37 -10.34 -2.80 0.67
C LEU A 37 -11.60 -3.55 1.05
N VAL A 38 -11.48 -4.45 2.01
CA VAL A 38 -12.58 -5.32 2.44
C VAL A 38 -12.68 -5.24 3.95
N GLU A 39 -13.91 -5.14 4.43
CA GLU A 39 -14.24 -5.27 5.84
C GLU A 39 -13.60 -6.54 6.44
N SER A 40 -13.05 -6.42 7.64
CA SER A 40 -12.40 -7.51 8.38
C SER A 40 -11.20 -8.16 7.66
N ARG A 41 -10.64 -7.53 6.62
CA ARG A 41 -9.38 -7.95 6.00
C ARG A 41 -8.28 -6.91 6.20
N GLU A 42 -7.04 -7.38 6.18
CA GLU A 42 -5.88 -6.53 6.39
C GLU A 42 -5.70 -5.52 5.24
N VAL A 43 -5.45 -4.28 5.63
CA VAL A 43 -5.13 -3.13 4.79
C VAL A 43 -3.74 -2.64 5.18
N THR A 44 -2.85 -2.63 4.20
CA THR A 44 -1.46 -2.25 4.34
C THR A 44 -1.29 -0.81 3.88
N VAL A 45 -0.91 0.06 4.81
CA VAL A 45 -0.58 1.45 4.56
C VAL A 45 0.92 1.64 4.70
N GLU A 46 1.54 2.13 3.64
CA GLU A 46 2.97 2.40 3.57
C GLU A 46 3.23 3.90 3.64
N TYR A 47 4.24 4.27 4.43
CA TYR A 47 4.76 5.62 4.56
C TYR A 47 6.24 5.59 4.17
N VAL A 48 6.61 6.44 3.23
CA VAL A 48 8.00 6.61 2.80
C VAL A 48 8.41 8.04 3.07
N LEU A 49 9.46 8.22 3.87
CA LEU A 49 10.06 9.52 4.15
C LEU A 49 11.45 9.55 3.53
N PHE A 50 11.71 10.51 2.65
CA PHE A 50 12.98 10.68 1.95
C PHE A 50 13.56 12.06 2.22
N ASN A 51 14.83 12.11 2.64
CA ASN A 51 15.52 13.36 2.86
C ASN A 51 16.23 13.83 1.58
N MET A 52 15.66 14.84 0.91
CA MET A 52 16.26 15.51 -0.25
C MET A 52 17.19 16.66 0.13
N GLY A 53 17.30 17.02 1.41
CA GLY A 53 18.19 18.07 1.86
C GLY A 53 19.66 17.64 1.86
N LYS A 54 20.58 18.60 1.94
CA LYS A 54 22.01 18.32 2.05
C LYS A 54 22.47 18.04 3.49
N SER A 55 21.60 18.27 4.49
CA SER A 55 21.86 17.96 5.90
C SER A 55 20.88 16.94 6.47
N SER A 56 21.23 16.38 7.63
CA SER A 56 20.44 15.35 8.29
C SER A 56 19.22 15.95 8.99
N ALA A 57 18.04 15.41 8.72
CA ALA A 57 16.83 15.72 9.48
C ALA A 57 16.86 14.95 10.81
N LEU A 58 16.49 15.60 11.91
CA LEU A 58 16.57 15.05 13.26
C LEU A 58 15.20 15.01 13.92
N LYS A 59 15.03 14.09 14.87
CA LYS A 59 13.79 13.90 15.64
C LYS A 59 12.56 13.88 14.72
N VAL A 60 12.66 13.11 13.63
CA VAL A 60 11.58 13.00 12.67
C VAL A 60 10.45 12.21 13.32
N GLN A 61 9.25 12.77 13.41
CA GLN A 61 8.07 12.10 13.93
C GLN A 61 7.02 12.03 12.83
N LEU A 62 6.37 10.87 12.70
CA LEU A 62 5.24 10.64 11.83
C LEU A 62 4.05 10.28 12.71
N THR A 63 2.96 11.01 12.54
CA THR A 63 1.69 10.81 13.26
C THR A 63 0.54 10.78 12.27
N ASP A 64 -0.22 9.70 12.28
CA ASP A 64 -1.42 9.56 11.45
C ASP A 64 -2.68 9.41 12.31
N ASN A 65 -3.46 10.50 12.36
CA ASN A 65 -4.74 10.55 13.09
C ASN A 65 -5.95 10.21 12.19
N THR A 66 -5.71 9.76 10.96
CA THR A 66 -6.78 9.43 10.00
C THR A 66 -7.63 8.24 10.46
N PHE A 67 -7.04 7.29 11.20
CA PHE A 67 -7.64 5.98 11.49
C PHE A 67 -8.11 5.88 12.94
N PRO A 68 -9.39 6.14 13.22
CA PRO A 68 -9.91 6.05 14.58
C PRO A 68 -10.15 4.59 14.98
N ALA A 69 -9.98 4.29 16.28
CA ALA A 69 -9.99 2.92 16.81
C ALA A 69 -11.38 2.24 16.80
N ASP A 70 -12.44 3.02 16.64
CA ASP A 70 -13.82 2.55 16.46
C ASP A 70 -14.04 1.94 15.08
N GLN A 71 -13.40 2.48 14.04
CA GLN A 71 -13.53 2.01 12.65
C GLN A 71 -12.38 1.10 12.21
N PHE A 72 -11.19 1.25 12.79
CA PHE A 72 -10.01 0.47 12.44
C PHE A 72 -9.38 -0.20 13.66
N GLU A 73 -8.88 -1.40 13.45
CA GLU A 73 -8.02 -2.12 14.39
C GLU A 73 -6.58 -2.09 13.86
N VAL A 74 -5.62 -1.76 14.71
CA VAL A 74 -4.20 -1.84 14.36
C VAL A 74 -3.72 -3.27 14.62
N VAL A 75 -3.41 -4.01 13.55
CA VAL A 75 -2.92 -5.39 13.63
C VAL A 75 -1.42 -5.41 13.84
N SER A 76 -0.69 -4.55 13.13
CA SER A 76 0.76 -4.46 13.22
C SER A 76 1.28 -3.06 12.89
N GLY A 77 2.40 -2.69 13.51
CA GLY A 77 3.00 -1.36 13.39
C GLY A 77 2.38 -0.34 14.34
N SER A 78 2.71 0.94 14.11
CA SER A 78 2.22 2.06 14.92
C SER A 78 1.87 3.25 14.02
N LEU A 79 0.75 3.92 14.31
CA LEU A 79 0.35 5.16 13.63
C LEU A 79 1.17 6.37 14.11
N GLN A 80 1.92 6.22 15.19
CA GLN A 80 2.86 7.21 15.73
C GLN A 80 4.25 6.58 15.85
N VAL A 81 5.21 7.11 15.12
CA VAL A 81 6.58 6.60 15.10
C VAL A 81 7.56 7.76 15.02
N SER A 82 8.74 7.58 15.61
CA SER A 82 9.81 8.59 15.54
C SER A 82 11.15 7.97 15.18
N TRP A 83 11.96 8.73 14.46
CA TRP A 83 13.32 8.40 14.07
C TRP A 83 14.26 9.49 14.58
N ALA A 84 15.37 9.06 15.18
CA ALA A 84 16.36 9.99 15.70
C ALA A 84 16.98 10.87 14.61
N ARG A 85 17.25 10.28 13.44
CA ARG A 85 17.94 10.93 12.32
C ARG A 85 17.61 10.27 11.00
N ILE A 86 17.45 11.07 9.94
CA ILE A 86 17.44 10.63 8.54
C ILE A 86 18.57 11.37 7.80
N ALA A 87 19.56 10.62 7.32
CA ALA A 87 20.72 11.16 6.63
C ALA A 87 20.34 11.80 5.28
N PRO A 88 21.13 12.75 4.75
CA PRO A 88 20.89 13.33 3.43
C PRO A 88 20.93 12.24 2.35
N GLY A 89 19.97 12.27 1.41
CA GLY A 89 19.87 11.28 0.34
C GLY A 89 19.44 9.88 0.79
N SER A 90 18.96 9.71 2.02
CA SER A 90 18.44 8.44 2.55
C SER A 90 16.92 8.46 2.74
N ASN A 91 16.30 7.29 2.65
CA ASN A 91 14.88 7.07 2.94
C ASN A 91 14.68 6.14 4.14
N VAL A 92 13.54 6.32 4.79
CA VAL A 92 12.98 5.38 5.75
C VAL A 92 11.58 4.99 5.28
N THR A 93 11.27 3.71 5.38
CA THR A 93 9.95 3.16 5.07
C THR A 93 9.32 2.62 6.35
N HIS A 94 8.04 2.89 6.53
CA HIS A 94 7.25 2.41 7.65
C HIS A 94 5.92 1.89 7.15
N VAL A 95 5.51 0.74 7.66
CA VAL A 95 4.30 0.06 7.22
C VAL A 95 3.42 -0.22 8.42
N VAL A 96 2.14 0.09 8.28
CA VAL A 96 1.11 -0.19 9.27
C VAL A 96 0.07 -1.10 8.65
N ILE A 97 -0.26 -2.17 9.35
CA ILE A 97 -1.31 -3.10 8.95
C ILE A 97 -2.54 -2.81 9.81
N LEU A 98 -3.60 -2.39 9.16
CA LEU A 98 -4.88 -2.03 9.75
C LEU A 98 -5.94 -3.04 9.31
N LYS A 99 -7.00 -3.18 10.10
CA LYS A 99 -8.17 -3.99 9.75
C LYS A 99 -9.43 -3.14 9.94
N PRO A 100 -10.18 -2.81 8.86
CA PRO A 100 -11.41 -2.05 8.96
C PRO A 100 -12.51 -2.92 9.57
N LYS A 101 -13.28 -2.34 10.49
CA LYS A 101 -14.36 -3.02 11.21
C LYS A 101 -15.72 -2.89 10.55
N SER A 102 -15.90 -1.89 9.69
CA SER A 102 -17.14 -1.62 8.97
C SER A 102 -16.87 -1.34 7.49
N ASP A 103 -17.85 -1.61 6.64
CA ASP A 103 -17.83 -1.22 5.24
C ASP A 103 -18.26 0.25 5.05
N GLY A 104 -17.96 0.80 3.87
CA GLY A 104 -18.36 2.16 3.52
C GLY A 104 -17.29 2.95 2.79
N MET A 105 -17.58 4.23 2.56
CA MET A 105 -16.60 5.17 2.00
C MET A 105 -15.74 5.71 3.12
N PHE A 106 -14.43 5.65 2.94
CA PHE A 106 -13.45 6.15 3.91
C PHE A 106 -12.44 7.05 3.22
N ASN A 107 -12.08 8.15 3.88
CA ASN A 107 -11.14 9.12 3.31
C ASN A 107 -9.74 8.91 3.89
N PHE A 108 -8.81 8.45 3.06
CA PHE A 108 -7.41 8.31 3.41
C PHE A 108 -6.71 9.68 3.29
N THR A 109 -6.77 10.45 4.36
CA THR A 109 -6.10 11.75 4.48
C THR A 109 -4.60 11.62 4.70
N SER A 110 -3.88 12.74 4.59
CA SER A 110 -2.44 12.81 4.84
C SER A 110 -2.11 12.61 6.32
N ALA A 111 -0.95 12.01 6.58
CA ALA A 111 -0.34 11.99 7.91
C ALA A 111 0.51 13.25 8.13
N GLU A 112 0.73 13.60 9.39
CA GLU A 112 1.56 14.73 9.80
C GLU A 112 3.00 14.25 10.06
N VAL A 113 3.97 15.03 9.59
CA VAL A 113 5.39 14.78 9.79
C VAL A 113 6.01 16.01 10.44
N SER A 114 6.66 15.85 11.59
CA SER A 114 7.44 16.91 12.22
C SER A 114 8.92 16.54 12.28
N TYR A 115 9.82 17.50 12.07
CA TYR A 115 11.27 17.25 12.15
C TYR A 115 12.06 18.54 12.39
N LEU A 116 13.29 18.40 12.85
CA LEU A 116 14.27 19.49 12.90
C LEU A 116 15.14 19.43 11.63
N ALA A 117 15.18 20.53 10.89
CA ALA A 117 15.88 20.61 9.60
C ALA A 117 17.42 20.68 9.75
N SER A 118 17.93 21.01 10.93
CA SER A 118 19.37 21.07 11.22
C SER A 118 19.62 20.88 12.73
N GLU A 119 20.84 20.51 13.11
CA GLU A 119 21.24 20.39 14.53
C GLU A 119 21.12 21.72 15.30
N LYS A 120 21.25 22.85 14.59
CA LYS A 120 21.19 24.19 15.17
C LYS A 120 19.76 24.76 15.22
N ASP A 121 18.80 24.10 14.57
CA ASP A 121 17.42 24.57 14.54
C ASP A 121 16.67 24.08 15.78
N THR A 122 16.09 25.02 16.53
CA THR A 122 15.23 24.72 17.69
C THR A 122 13.75 24.60 17.29
N LYS A 123 13.39 25.08 16.09
CA LYS A 123 12.01 25.08 15.60
C LYS A 123 11.72 23.84 14.77
N GLU A 124 10.66 23.13 15.12
CA GLU A 124 10.16 22.01 14.33
C GLU A 124 9.53 22.51 13.03
N THR A 125 9.90 21.85 11.93
CA THR A 125 9.28 22.00 10.62
C THR A 125 8.18 20.97 10.51
N LEU A 126 6.98 21.44 10.15
CA LEU A 126 5.82 20.59 9.92
C LEU A 126 5.68 20.32 8.43
N GLY A 127 5.33 19.08 8.10
CA GLY A 127 5.05 18.60 6.77
C GLY A 127 3.85 17.64 6.79
N SER A 128 3.36 17.31 5.61
CA SER A 128 2.29 16.34 5.46
C SER A 128 2.65 15.35 4.36
N THR A 129 2.18 14.12 4.50
CA THR A 129 2.34 13.11 3.45
C THR A 129 1.38 13.38 2.29
N SER A 130 1.55 12.65 1.18
CA SER A 130 0.47 12.52 0.21
C SER A 130 -0.83 12.01 0.86
N ALA A 131 -1.97 12.35 0.25
CA ALA A 131 -3.29 11.87 0.63
C ALA A 131 -3.81 10.97 -0.51
N PRO A 132 -3.91 9.64 -0.31
CA PRO A 132 -4.47 8.73 -1.31
C PRO A 132 -5.92 9.07 -1.70
N GLY A 133 -6.67 9.71 -0.80
CA GLY A 133 -8.03 10.19 -1.06
C GLY A 133 -9.12 9.20 -0.67
N LEU A 134 -10.28 9.31 -1.32
CA LEU A 134 -11.47 8.51 -0.97
C LEU A 134 -11.32 7.07 -1.48
N GLY A 135 -11.37 6.10 -0.57
CA GLY A 135 -11.43 4.68 -0.87
C GLY A 135 -12.76 4.06 -0.42
N ARG A 136 -13.23 3.05 -1.16
CA ARG A 136 -14.41 2.27 -0.78
C ARG A 136 -13.98 0.97 -0.11
N ILE A 137 -14.41 0.77 1.12
CA ILE A 137 -14.31 -0.50 1.84
C ILE A 137 -15.55 -1.32 1.50
N ILE A 138 -15.34 -2.50 0.93
CA ILE A 138 -16.40 -3.42 0.49
C ILE A 138 -16.79 -4.31 1.68
N ALA A 139 -18.09 -4.51 1.88
CA ALA A 139 -18.59 -5.45 2.87
C ALA A 139 -18.07 -6.87 2.60
N PHE A 140 -17.74 -7.61 3.65
CA PHE A 140 -17.14 -8.93 3.51
C PHE A 140 -18.05 -9.88 2.71
N GLN A 141 -19.36 -9.84 2.97
CA GLN A 141 -20.35 -10.68 2.29
C GLN A 141 -20.42 -10.42 0.77
N ASP A 142 -20.35 -9.15 0.36
CA ASP A 142 -20.38 -8.77 -1.04
C ASP A 142 -19.10 -9.16 -1.78
N TYR A 143 -17.97 -9.04 -1.09
CA TYR A 143 -16.69 -9.51 -1.59
C TYR A 143 -16.70 -11.04 -1.76
N ASP A 144 -17.13 -11.78 -0.73
CA ASP A 144 -17.15 -13.23 -0.73
C ASP A 144 -18.05 -13.76 -1.87
N ARG A 145 -19.25 -13.21 -2.04
CA ARG A 145 -20.14 -13.59 -3.14
C ARG A 145 -19.54 -13.40 -4.54
N LYS A 146 -18.72 -12.36 -4.75
CA LYS A 146 -18.16 -12.02 -6.07
C LYS A 146 -16.82 -12.68 -6.36
N TYR A 147 -16.02 -12.91 -5.31
CA TYR A 147 -14.62 -13.32 -5.44
C TYR A 147 -14.30 -14.64 -4.72
N SER A 148 -15.26 -15.28 -4.05
CA SER A 148 -15.05 -16.60 -3.43
C SER A 148 -14.87 -17.66 -4.51
N PRO A 149 -13.74 -18.38 -4.52
CA PRO A 149 -13.57 -19.51 -5.41
C PRO A 149 -14.33 -20.71 -4.81
N HIS A 150 -15.49 -21.01 -5.38
CA HIS A 150 -16.38 -22.09 -4.94
C HIS A 150 -15.84 -23.49 -5.31
N TYR A 151 -14.57 -23.78 -4.99
CA TYR A 151 -13.86 -24.99 -5.46
C TYR A 151 -14.53 -26.28 -4.99
N LEU A 152 -15.04 -26.32 -3.76
CA LEU A 152 -15.71 -27.51 -3.23
C LEU A 152 -17.05 -27.76 -3.93
N ASP A 153 -17.79 -26.70 -4.26
CA ASP A 153 -19.05 -26.84 -4.99
C ASP A 153 -18.81 -27.33 -6.42
N TRP A 154 -17.79 -26.79 -7.08
CA TRP A 154 -17.35 -27.28 -8.39
C TRP A 154 -16.91 -28.75 -8.32
N LEU A 155 -16.16 -29.13 -7.30
CA LEU A 155 -15.75 -30.53 -7.11
C LEU A 155 -16.95 -31.43 -6.87
N ALA A 156 -17.89 -31.05 -6.00
CA ALA A 156 -19.12 -31.80 -5.78
C ALA A 156 -19.92 -31.98 -7.08
N PHE A 157 -20.07 -30.91 -7.87
CA PHE A 157 -20.72 -30.97 -9.18
C PHE A 157 -20.02 -31.94 -10.14
N THR A 158 -18.68 -31.88 -10.21
CA THR A 158 -17.92 -32.82 -11.05
C THR A 158 -18.13 -34.27 -10.63
N VAL A 159 -18.11 -34.57 -9.32
CA VAL A 159 -18.35 -35.91 -8.79
C VAL A 159 -19.78 -36.40 -9.09
N MET A 160 -20.78 -35.52 -8.99
CA MET A 160 -22.17 -35.87 -9.28
C MET A 160 -22.44 -36.10 -10.78
N CYS A 161 -21.78 -35.34 -11.67
CA CYS A 161 -21.91 -35.50 -13.11
C CYS A 161 -21.03 -36.63 -13.69
N LEU A 162 -20.02 -37.09 -12.95
CA LEU A 162 -19.11 -38.13 -13.43
C LEU A 162 -19.81 -39.44 -13.79
N PRO A 163 -20.75 -40.01 -12.99
CA PRO A 163 -21.41 -41.26 -13.35
C PRO A 163 -22.21 -41.18 -14.66
N SER A 164 -22.91 -40.08 -14.89
CA SER A 164 -23.74 -39.90 -16.10
C SER A 164 -22.91 -39.72 -17.37
N LEU A 165 -21.65 -39.26 -17.26
CA LEU A 165 -20.72 -39.15 -18.38
C LEU A 165 -19.83 -40.40 -18.53
N ALA A 166 -19.32 -40.93 -17.43
CA ALA A 166 -18.35 -42.02 -17.40
C ALA A 166 -18.96 -43.37 -17.75
N ILE A 167 -20.18 -43.68 -17.27
CA ILE A 167 -20.81 -44.98 -17.54
C ILE A 167 -21.10 -45.15 -19.05
N PRO A 168 -21.79 -44.21 -19.74
CA PRO A 168 -22.00 -44.33 -21.18
C PRO A 168 -20.70 -44.34 -21.98
N PHE A 169 -19.73 -43.51 -21.60
CA PHE A 169 -18.41 -43.49 -22.24
C PHE A 169 -17.69 -44.84 -22.13
N MET A 170 -17.69 -45.44 -20.95
CA MET A 170 -17.06 -46.74 -20.71
C MET A 170 -17.73 -47.85 -21.53
N LEU A 171 -19.06 -47.87 -21.57
CA LEU A 171 -19.81 -48.84 -22.38
C LEU A 171 -19.51 -48.67 -23.88
N TRP A 172 -19.51 -47.44 -24.37
CA TRP A 172 -19.16 -47.13 -25.75
C TRP A 172 -17.72 -47.54 -26.09
N TYR A 173 -16.74 -47.15 -25.26
CA TYR A 173 -15.33 -47.43 -25.48
C TYR A 173 -15.06 -48.94 -25.57
N ASN A 174 -15.65 -49.72 -24.65
CA ASN A 174 -15.57 -51.16 -24.65
C ASN A 174 -16.19 -51.76 -25.93
N SER A 175 -17.35 -51.26 -26.36
CA SER A 175 -18.00 -51.73 -27.60
C SER A 175 -17.16 -51.44 -28.85
N LYS A 176 -16.66 -50.21 -28.99
CA LYS A 176 -15.86 -49.76 -30.13
C LYS A 176 -14.57 -50.58 -30.25
N SER A 177 -13.83 -50.71 -29.14
CA SER A 177 -12.58 -51.47 -29.11
C SER A 177 -12.78 -52.92 -29.58
N LYS A 178 -13.88 -53.56 -29.15
CA LYS A 178 -14.23 -54.91 -29.58
C LYS A 178 -14.49 -55.01 -31.09
N TYR A 179 -15.23 -54.07 -31.68
CA TYR A 179 -15.50 -54.06 -33.12
C TYR A 179 -14.25 -53.79 -33.95
N GLU A 180 -13.37 -52.90 -33.49
CA GLU A 180 -12.10 -52.62 -34.16
C GLU A 180 -11.18 -53.86 -34.19
N GLN A 181 -11.09 -54.61 -33.09
CA GLN A 181 -10.33 -55.86 -33.03
C GLN A 181 -10.87 -56.97 -33.95
N ILE A 182 -12.21 -57.06 -34.10
CA ILE A 182 -12.82 -58.02 -35.02
C ILE A 182 -12.50 -57.65 -36.47
N LYS A 183 -12.55 -56.35 -36.80
CA LYS A 183 -12.25 -55.85 -38.14
C LYS A 183 -10.79 -56.10 -38.53
N THR A 184 -9.84 -55.91 -37.60
CA THR A 184 -8.41 -56.18 -37.86
C THR A 184 -8.07 -57.66 -37.97
N LYS A 185 -8.79 -58.56 -37.27
CA LYS A 185 -8.59 -60.02 -37.40
C LYS A 185 -9.17 -60.63 -38.69
N LYS A 186 -10.06 -59.92 -39.38
CA LYS A 186 -10.73 -60.40 -40.59
C LYS A 186 -10.03 -59.96 -41.90
N ASN A 187 -9.08 -59.03 -41.79
CA ASN A 187 -8.13 -58.67 -42.84
C ASN A 187 -6.84 -59.46 -42.68
#